data_AF-A0A3B9P7G5-F1
#
_entry.id   AF-A0A3B9P7G5-F1
#
_cell.length_a   1.000
_cell.length_b   1.000
_cell.length_c   1.000
_cell.angle_alpha   90.00
_cell.angle_beta   90.00
_cell.angle_gamma   90.00
#
_symmetry.space_group_name_H-M   'P 1'
#
loop_
_entity.id
_entity.type
_entity.pdbx_description
1 polymer ?
#
loop_
_entity_poly.entity_id
_entity_poly.type
_entity_poly.pdbx_seq_one_letter_code
_entity_poly.pdbx_strand_id
1 'polypeptide(L)'
;DPFYLINQIDNLVTAEAKAKLLEELLLGLSSLAYQNQLDAESLLREALARFRDQFGIMEASAINSGENLVNLSKEQKEGLWAQAGKAMREEG
;
A
#
# COMPACT_ATOMS: atom_id res chain seq x y z
N ASP A 1 9.57 -7.38 -8.80
CA ASP A 1 9.25 -7.96 -7.49
C ASP A 1 9.03 -6.82 -6.49
N PRO A 2 7.84 -6.70 -5.88
CA PRO A 2 7.57 -5.69 -4.84
C PRO A 2 8.56 -5.72 -3.67
N PHE A 3 9.10 -6.87 -3.29
CA PHE A 3 10.07 -6.98 -2.20
C PHE A 3 11.40 -6.27 -2.51
N TYR A 4 11.86 -6.35 -3.75
CA TYR A 4 13.05 -5.63 -4.20
C TYR A 4 12.86 -4.10 -4.07
N LEU A 5 11.69 -3.59 -4.45
CA LEU A 5 11.39 -2.15 -4.38
C LEU A 5 11.26 -1.65 -2.94
N ILE A 6 10.67 -2.44 -2.05
CA ILE A 6 10.60 -2.13 -0.61
C ILE A 6 12.00 -2.00 -0.03
N ASN A 7 12.89 -2.96 -0.32
CA ASN A 7 14.28 -2.90 0.14
C ASN A 7 15.03 -1.67 -0.39
N GLN A 8 14.80 -1.27 -1.66
CA GLN A 8 15.40 -0.04 -2.19
C GLN A 8 14.92 1.21 -1.45
N ILE A 9 13.62 1.31 -1.16
CA ILE A 9 13.05 2.43 -0.39
C ILE A 9 13.58 2.46 1.05
N ASP A 10 13.72 1.31 1.70
CA ASP A 10 14.22 1.22 3.08
C ASP A 10 15.71 1.59 3.18
N ASN A 11 16.50 1.37 2.12
CA ASN A 11 17.90 1.76 2.06
C ASN A 11 18.11 3.29 1.88
N LEU A 12 17.07 4.04 1.53
CA LEU A 12 17.16 5.50 1.39
C LEU A 12 16.98 6.18 2.75
N VAL A 13 17.88 7.10 3.07
CA VAL A 13 17.92 7.75 4.41
C VAL A 13 16.96 8.93 4.51
N THR A 14 16.78 9.70 3.42
CA THR A 14 15.97 10.93 3.47
C THR A 14 14.58 10.75 2.86
N ALA A 15 13.63 11.54 3.34
CA ALA A 15 12.27 11.55 2.80
C ALA A 15 12.26 12.02 1.34
N GLU A 16 13.11 13.00 0.97
CA GLU A 16 13.19 13.48 -0.42
C GLU A 16 13.68 12.38 -1.36
N ALA A 17 14.67 11.58 -0.95
CA ALA A 17 15.18 10.49 -1.77
C ALA A 17 14.11 9.41 -1.98
N LYS A 18 13.37 9.05 -0.92
CA LYS A 18 12.25 8.10 -1.00
C LYS A 18 11.15 8.62 -1.93
N ALA A 19 10.79 9.88 -1.82
CA ALA A 19 9.79 10.52 -2.67
C ALA A 19 10.20 10.50 -4.14
N LYS A 20 11.46 10.85 -4.44
CA LYS A 20 12.00 10.82 -5.81
C LYS A 20 11.97 9.42 -6.41
N LEU A 21 12.37 8.40 -5.67
CA LEU A 21 12.31 7.01 -6.15
C LEU A 21 10.86 6.59 -6.44
N LEU A 22 9.91 6.94 -5.57
CA LEU A 22 8.49 6.66 -5.79
C LEU A 22 7.95 7.37 -7.05
N GLU A 23 8.34 8.62 -7.28
CA GLU A 23 7.98 9.36 -8.50
C GLU A 23 8.48 8.65 -9.77
N GLU A 24 9.75 8.25 -9.78
CA GLU A 24 10.35 7.50 -10.90
C GLU A 24 9.62 6.17 -11.15
N LEU A 25 9.24 5.46 -10.09
CA LEU A 25 8.47 4.21 -10.20
C LEU A 25 7.06 4.44 -10.76
N LEU A 26 6.35 5.48 -10.30
CA LEU A 26 5.02 5.83 -10.80
C LEU A 26 5.07 6.23 -12.29
N LEU A 27 6.10 6.95 -12.71
CA LEU A 27 6.32 7.28 -14.11
C LEU A 27 6.58 6.03 -14.95
N GLY A 28 7.42 5.10 -14.46
CA GLY A 28 7.68 3.83 -15.12
C GLY A 28 6.41 2.97 -15.28
N LEU A 29 5.59 2.87 -14.22
CA LEU A 29 4.30 2.18 -14.27
C LEU A 29 3.31 2.83 -15.22
N SER A 30 3.28 4.17 -15.29
CA SER A 30 2.43 4.90 -16.23
C SER A 30 2.84 4.64 -17.68
N SER A 31 4.14 4.57 -17.96
CA SER A 31 4.67 4.19 -19.27
C SER A 31 4.29 2.75 -19.65
N LEU A 32 4.38 1.81 -18.70
CA LEU A 32 3.97 0.42 -18.91
C LEU A 32 2.46 0.32 -19.20
N ALA A 33 1.63 1.04 -18.46
CA ALA A 33 0.18 1.08 -18.69
C ALA A 33 -0.13 1.62 -20.10
N TYR A 34 0.53 2.71 -20.51
CA TYR A 34 0.38 3.28 -21.84
C TYR A 34 0.74 2.29 -22.95
N GLN A 35 1.86 1.57 -22.82
CA GLN A 35 2.29 0.54 -23.80
C GLN A 35 1.25 -0.59 -23.95
N ASN A 36 0.47 -0.85 -22.91
CA ASN A 36 -0.56 -1.88 -22.89
C ASN A 36 -1.98 -1.32 -23.10
N GLN A 37 -2.11 -0.05 -23.53
CA GLN A 37 -3.40 0.62 -23.77
C GLN A 37 -4.31 0.65 -22.53
N LEU A 38 -3.71 0.75 -21.34
CA LEU A 38 -4.41 0.86 -20.07
C LEU A 38 -4.45 2.31 -19.59
N ASP A 39 -5.53 2.69 -18.91
CA ASP A 39 -5.64 3.96 -18.21
C ASP A 39 -4.94 3.89 -16.84
N ALA A 40 -3.72 4.43 -16.78
CA ALA A 40 -2.92 4.45 -15.57
C ALA A 40 -3.59 5.24 -14.43
N GLU A 41 -4.28 6.33 -14.74
CA GLU A 41 -4.91 7.19 -13.73
C GLU A 41 -6.08 6.47 -13.08
N SER A 42 -6.96 5.87 -13.88
CA SER A 42 -8.10 5.08 -13.38
C SER A 42 -7.63 3.89 -12.55
N LEU A 43 -6.61 3.15 -13.01
CA LEU A 43 -6.05 2.02 -12.27
C LEU A 43 -5.45 2.44 -10.93
N LEU A 44 -4.71 3.56 -10.88
CA LEU A 44 -4.15 4.09 -9.65
C LEU A 44 -5.26 4.54 -8.69
N ARG A 45 -6.28 5.23 -9.21
CA ARG A 45 -7.44 5.67 -8.43
C ARG A 45 -8.17 4.50 -7.78
N GLU A 46 -8.42 3.43 -8.51
CA GLU A 46 -9.03 2.21 -7.96
C GLU A 46 -8.12 1.52 -6.92
N ALA A 47 -6.82 1.44 -7.19
CA ALA A 47 -5.87 0.87 -6.24
C ALA A 47 -5.83 1.65 -4.92
N LEU A 48 -5.88 2.99 -4.98
CA LEU A 48 -5.95 3.86 -3.81
C LEU A 48 -7.29 3.70 -3.06
N ALA A 49 -8.40 3.52 -3.77
CA ALA A 49 -9.69 3.23 -3.14
C ALA A 49 -9.63 1.91 -2.36
N ARG A 50 -9.14 0.83 -2.98
CA ARG A 50 -8.94 -0.47 -2.30
C ARG A 50 -8.01 -0.38 -1.10
N PHE A 51 -6.91 0.37 -1.23
CA PHE A 51 -5.98 0.61 -0.12
C PHE A 51 -6.69 1.27 1.06
N ARG A 52 -7.46 2.34 0.79
CA ARG A 52 -8.21 3.06 1.82
C ARG A 52 -9.22 2.15 2.53
N ASP A 53 -9.95 1.35 1.77
CA ASP A 53 -10.99 0.47 2.32
C ASP A 53 -10.36 -0.61 3.21
N GLN A 54 -9.29 -1.27 2.73
CA GLN A 54 -8.53 -2.23 3.54
C GLN A 54 -7.89 -1.60 4.79
N PHE A 55 -7.35 -0.38 4.66
CA PHE A 55 -6.79 0.35 5.79
C PHE A 55 -7.86 0.68 6.84
N GLY A 56 -9.06 1.06 6.42
CA GLY A 56 -10.19 1.32 7.31
C GLY A 56 -10.60 0.07 8.12
N ILE A 57 -10.64 -1.10 7.47
CA ILE A 57 -10.90 -2.38 8.15
C ILE A 57 -9.78 -2.68 9.17
N MET A 58 -8.52 -2.47 8.78
CA MET A 58 -7.37 -2.68 9.65
C MET A 58 -7.43 -1.77 10.90
N GLU A 59 -7.75 -0.49 10.73
CA GLU A 59 -7.88 0.48 11.82
C GLU A 59 -9.03 0.12 12.75
N ALA A 60 -10.20 -0.23 12.21
CA ALA A 60 -11.34 -0.70 12.99
C ALA A 60 -11.01 -1.96 13.81
N SER A 61 -10.26 -2.91 13.22
CA SER A 61 -9.83 -4.13 13.91
C SER A 61 -8.87 -3.85 15.06
N ALA A 62 -7.98 -2.87 14.93
CA ALA A 62 -7.08 -2.47 16.00
C ALA A 62 -7.86 -1.85 17.17
N ILE A 63 -8.77 -0.91 16.87
CA ILE A 63 -9.63 -0.24 17.85
C ILE A 63 -10.49 -1.26 18.61
N ASN A 64 -11.10 -2.22 17.91
CA ASN A 64 -11.93 -3.26 18.52
C ASN A 64 -11.14 -4.19 19.45
N SER A 65 -9.83 -4.32 19.22
CA SER A 65 -8.92 -5.09 20.08
C SER A 65 -8.39 -4.28 21.27
N GLY A 66 -8.82 -3.02 21.44
CA GLY A 66 -8.32 -2.10 22.46
C GLY A 66 -6.92 -1.54 22.16
N GLU A 67 -6.43 -1.70 20.93
CA GLU A 67 -5.11 -1.27 20.51
C GLU A 67 -5.20 -0.04 19.60
N ASN A 68 -4.10 0.72 19.51
CA ASN A 68 -3.93 1.78 18.53
C ASN A 68 -2.85 1.37 17.53
N LEU A 69 -3.10 1.53 16.22
CA LEU A 69 -2.12 1.22 15.17
C LEU A 69 -0.74 1.85 15.44
N VAL A 70 -0.68 3.04 16.02
CA VAL A 70 0.59 3.72 16.32
C VAL A 70 1.47 2.89 17.27
N ASN A 71 0.87 2.15 18.19
CA ASN A 71 1.57 1.36 19.22
C ASN A 71 1.95 -0.05 18.76
N LEU A 72 1.46 -0.48 17.60
CA LEU A 72 1.72 -1.82 17.08
C LEU A 72 3.09 -1.92 16.41
N SER A 73 3.74 -3.06 16.59
CA SER A 73 4.95 -3.44 15.86
C SER A 73 4.68 -3.57 14.36
N LYS A 74 5.75 -3.61 13.56
CA LYS A 74 5.64 -3.79 12.11
C LYS A 74 4.95 -5.13 11.78
N GLU A 75 5.33 -6.20 12.48
CA GLU A 75 4.79 -7.55 12.29
C GLU A 75 3.30 -7.60 12.67
N GLN A 76 2.90 -6.91 13.74
CA GLN A 76 1.50 -6.79 14.14
C GLN A 76 0.67 -6.04 13.07
N LYS A 77 1.21 -4.95 12.53
CA LYS A 77 0.58 -4.20 11.42
C LYS A 77 0.46 -5.05 10.17
N GLU A 78 1.50 -5.79 9.80
CA GLU A 78 1.48 -6.72 8.66
C GLU A 78 0.43 -7.81 8.84
N GLY A 79 0.31 -8.36 10.06
CA GLY A 79 -0.73 -9.32 10.41
C GLY A 79 -2.14 -8.76 10.27
N LEU A 80 -2.41 -7.57 10.83
CA LEU A 80 -3.71 -6.90 10.69
C LEU A 80 -4.00 -6.52 9.24
N TRP A 81 -3.00 -6.09 8.49
CA TRP A 81 -3.13 -5.78 7.06
C TRP A 81 -3.57 -7.01 6.26
N ALA A 82 -2.93 -8.16 6.50
CA ALA A 82 -3.29 -9.43 5.84
C ALA A 82 -4.72 -9.88 6.19
N GLN A 83 -5.13 -9.72 7.46
CA GLN A 83 -6.49 -10.03 7.91
C GLN A 83 -7.53 -9.10 7.26
N ALA A 84 -7.28 -7.79 7.25
CA ALA A 84 -8.15 -6.82 6.61
C ALA A 84 -8.34 -7.11 5.11
N GLY A 85 -7.25 -7.48 4.43
CA GLY A 85 -7.31 -7.86 3.02
C GLY A 85 -8.10 -9.15 2.78
N LYS A 86 -8.10 -10.08 3.74
CA LYS A 86 -8.94 -11.29 3.68
C LYS A 86 -10.42 -10.93 3.85
N ALA A 87 -10.76 -10.14 4.86
CA ALA A 87 -12.13 -9.69 5.10
C ALA A 87 -12.71 -8.94 3.88
N MET A 88 -11.94 -8.02 3.29
CA MET A 88 -12.36 -7.27 2.10
C MET A 88 -12.67 -8.17 0.87
N ARG A 89 -12.02 -9.34 0.75
CA ARG A 89 -12.30 -10.32 -0.32
C ARG A 89 -13.47 -11.24 -0.04
N GLU A 90 -13.85 -11.39 1.22
CA GLU A 90 -14.98 -12.22 1.64
C GLU A 90 -16.31 -11.43 1.64
N GLU A 91 -16.24 -10.10 1.70
CA GLU A 91 -17.39 -9.19 1.67
C GLU A 91 -17.77 -8.69 0.25
N GLY A 92 -16.93 -8.92 -0.76
CA GLY A 92 -17.15 -8.50 -2.16
C GLY A 92 -17.45 -9.67 -3.10
#